data_AF-A0A5C2HX39-F1
#
_entry.id   AF-A0A5C2HX39-F1
#
_cell.length_a   1.000
_cell.length_b   1.000
_cell.length_c   1.000
_cell.angle_alpha   90.00
_cell.angle_beta   90.00
_cell.angle_gamma   90.00
#
_symmetry.space_group_name_H-M   'P 1'
#
loop_
_entity.id
_entity.type
_entity.pdbx_description
1 polymer ?
#
loop_
_entity_poly.entity_id
_entity_poly.type
_entity_poly.pdbx_seq_one_letter_code
_entity_poly.pdbx_strand_id
1 'polypeptide(L)'
;MIESWIFSMIPVGIAFTFYIVAILFSSMEPKGLFIAYGAAAGFVGLESYWIMRGVRQRQFVPIVMGVIGIALTALLLYGYLKFTDHLPPLPLP
;
A
#
# COMPACT_ATOMS: atom_id res chain seq x y z
N MET A 1 25.24 -7.17 3.11
CA MET A 1 24.02 -7.87 2.60
C MET A 1 22.71 -7.17 3.00
N ILE A 2 22.65 -6.48 4.15
CA ILE A 2 21.49 -5.67 4.56
C ILE A 2 21.39 -4.32 3.81
N GLU A 3 22.47 -3.77 3.25
CA GLU A 3 22.36 -2.48 2.54
C GLU A 3 21.63 -2.59 1.19
N SER A 4 21.79 -3.71 0.47
CA SER A 4 21.34 -3.84 -0.93
C SER A 4 19.82 -3.70 -1.11
N TRP A 5 19.03 -4.16 -0.13
CA TRP A 5 17.56 -4.13 -0.22
C TRP A 5 16.98 -2.76 0.13
N ILE A 6 17.57 -2.06 1.10
CA ILE A 6 17.20 -0.67 1.42
C ILE A 6 17.49 0.24 0.23
N PHE A 7 18.63 0.05 -0.44
CA PHE A 7 18.94 0.80 -1.67
C PHE A 7 17.97 0.48 -2.82
N SER A 8 17.44 -0.74 -2.90
CA SER A 8 16.37 -1.09 -3.86
C SER A 8 15.01 -0.47 -3.52
N MET A 9 14.75 -0.13 -2.26
CA MET A 9 13.49 0.52 -1.85
C MET A 9 13.49 2.03 -2.07
N ILE A 10 14.65 2.66 -2.19
CA ILE A 10 14.76 4.11 -2.45
C ILE A 10 14.05 4.50 -3.76
N PRO A 11 14.29 3.86 -4.92
CA PRO A 11 13.56 4.16 -6.15
C PRO A 11 12.05 3.96 -6.02
N VAL A 12 11.64 2.92 -5.29
CA VAL A 12 10.21 2.61 -5.06
C VAL A 12 9.55 3.69 -4.19
N GLY A 13 10.21 4.11 -3.12
CA GLY A 13 9.72 5.19 -2.25
C GLY A 13 9.66 6.54 -2.96
N ILE A 14 10.64 6.83 -3.82
CA ILE A 14 10.63 8.02 -4.68
C ILE A 14 9.43 7.98 -5.65
N ALA A 15 9.25 6.87 -6.38
CA ALA A 15 8.12 6.70 -7.30
C ALA A 15 6.78 6.82 -6.58
N PHE A 16 6.67 6.23 -5.38
CA PHE A 16 5.49 6.34 -4.54
C PHE A 16 5.20 7.78 -4.09
N THR A 17 6.23 8.54 -3.75
CA THR A 17 6.09 9.97 -3.39
C THR A 17 5.57 10.78 -4.57
N PHE A 18 6.12 10.57 -5.77
CA PHE A 18 5.63 11.22 -6.99
C PHE A 18 4.18 10.84 -7.31
N TYR A 19 3.80 9.59 -7.08
CA TYR A 19 2.42 9.14 -7.23
C TYR A 19 1.46 9.89 -6.30
N ILE A 20 1.80 10.04 -5.01
CA ILE A 20 0.97 10.80 -4.06
C ILE A 20 0.88 12.27 -4.46
N VAL A 21 2.01 12.90 -4.78
CA VAL A 21 2.06 14.29 -5.24
C VAL A 21 1.19 14.47 -6.49
N ALA A 22 1.30 13.58 -7.47
CA ALA A 22 0.51 13.62 -8.69
C ALA A 22 -1.00 13.56 -8.40
N ILE A 23 -1.45 12.67 -7.51
CA ILE A 23 -2.87 12.60 -7.14
C ILE A 23 -3.33 13.87 -6.42
N LEU A 24 -2.51 14.38 -5.48
CA LEU A 24 -2.83 15.60 -4.74
C LEU A 24 -3.03 16.80 -5.67
N PHE A 25 -2.18 16.95 -6.69
CA PHE A 25 -2.28 18.04 -7.67
C PHE A 25 -3.25 17.76 -8.83
N SER A 26 -3.71 16.51 -9.02
CA SER A 26 -4.68 16.18 -10.07
C SER A 26 -6.07 16.73 -9.76
N SER A 27 -6.91 16.92 -10.77
CA SER A 27 -8.33 17.22 -10.62
C SER A 27 -9.21 15.97 -10.44
N MET A 28 -8.60 14.80 -10.18
CA MET A 28 -9.34 13.54 -10.08
C MET A 28 -10.09 13.45 -8.75
N GLU A 29 -11.39 13.22 -8.80
CA GLU A 29 -12.20 12.87 -7.63
C GLU A 29 -12.71 11.43 -7.76
N PRO A 30 -12.72 10.64 -6.66
CA PRO A 30 -12.28 10.98 -5.30
C PRO A 30 -10.79 10.70 -5.05
N LYS A 31 -10.00 11.74 -4.75
CA LYS A 31 -8.55 11.65 -4.45
C LYS A 31 -8.20 10.64 -3.37
N GLY A 32 -9.02 10.60 -2.31
CA GLY A 32 -8.82 9.71 -1.15
C GLY A 32 -8.82 8.24 -1.54
N LEU A 33 -9.64 7.85 -2.51
CA LEU A 33 -9.72 6.48 -2.99
C LEU A 33 -8.43 6.06 -3.69
N PHE A 34 -7.91 6.90 -4.59
CA PHE A 34 -6.63 6.65 -5.26
C PHE A 34 -5.49 6.57 -4.26
N ILE A 35 -5.41 7.51 -3.30
CA ILE A 35 -4.40 7.47 -2.23
C ILE A 35 -4.50 6.17 -1.42
N ALA A 36 -5.71 5.74 -1.05
CA ALA A 36 -5.92 4.51 -0.30
C ALA A 36 -5.49 3.26 -1.07
N TYR A 37 -5.85 3.15 -2.36
CA TYR A 37 -5.40 2.05 -3.22
C TYR A 37 -3.89 2.05 -3.40
N GLY A 38 -3.28 3.22 -3.63
CA GLY A 38 -1.83 3.33 -3.76
C GLY A 38 -1.11 2.93 -2.47
N ALA A 39 -1.56 3.43 -1.32
CA ALA A 39 -1.01 3.05 -0.03
C ALA A 39 -1.11 1.52 0.19
N ALA A 40 -2.27 0.93 -0.09
CA ALA A 40 -2.46 -0.52 -0.01
C ALA A 40 -1.50 -1.28 -0.94
N ALA A 41 -1.33 -0.83 -2.18
CA ALA A 41 -0.39 -1.43 -3.13
C ALA A 41 1.07 -1.34 -2.64
N GLY A 42 1.47 -0.21 -2.04
CA GLY A 42 2.78 -0.01 -1.42
C GLY A 42 3.05 -0.99 -0.28
N PHE A 43 2.10 -1.13 0.65
CA PHE A 43 2.20 -2.08 1.75
C PHE A 43 2.21 -3.54 1.26
N VAL A 44 1.33 -3.91 0.32
CA VAL A 44 1.32 -5.27 -0.26
C VAL A 44 2.64 -5.58 -0.96
N GLY A 45 3.23 -4.62 -1.67
CA GLY A 45 4.55 -4.78 -2.29
C GLY A 45 5.66 -5.04 -1.27
N LEU A 46 5.65 -4.30 -0.14
CA LEU A 46 6.59 -4.49 0.97
C LEU A 46 6.45 -5.89 1.60
N GLU A 47 5.23 -6.31 1.90
CA GLU A 47 4.98 -7.63 2.49
C GLU A 47 5.32 -8.77 1.52
N SER A 48 5.06 -8.57 0.22
CA SER A 48 5.46 -9.52 -0.83
C SER A 48 6.97 -9.71 -0.90
N TYR A 49 7.76 -8.68 -0.64
CA TYR A 49 9.21 -8.80 -0.52
C TYR A 49 9.61 -9.70 0.67
N TRP A 50 8.97 -9.55 1.83
CA TRP A 50 9.22 -10.40 3.00
C TRP A 50 8.85 -11.85 2.75
N ILE A 51 7.74 -12.10 2.05
CA ILE A 51 7.33 -13.43 1.60
C ILE A 51 8.42 -14.02 0.70
N MET A 52 8.81 -13.31 -0.36
CA MET A 52 9.80 -13.81 -1.32
C MET A 52 11.17 -14.06 -0.66
N ARG A 53 11.57 -13.18 0.26
CA ARG A 53 12.78 -13.36 1.06
C ARG A 53 12.68 -14.60 1.96
N GLY A 54 11.54 -14.79 2.65
CA GLY A 54 11.29 -15.96 3.48
C GLY A 54 11.32 -17.26 2.69
N VAL A 55 10.70 -17.28 1.49
CA VAL A 55 10.76 -18.41 0.55
C VAL A 55 12.21 -18.71 0.16
N ARG A 56 12.98 -17.70 -0.24
CA ARG A 56 14.38 -17.86 -0.65
C ARG A 56 15.29 -18.36 0.49
N GLN A 57 15.01 -17.94 1.72
CA GLN A 57 15.79 -18.33 2.91
C GLN A 57 15.23 -19.57 3.61
N ARG A 58 14.18 -20.21 3.08
CA ARG A 58 13.43 -21.31 3.70
C ARG A 58 12.99 -21.02 5.14
N GLN A 59 12.70 -19.75 5.44
CA GLN A 59 12.20 -19.30 6.74
C GLN A 59 10.69 -19.14 6.68
N PHE A 60 9.98 -19.83 7.57
CA PHE A 60 8.52 -19.82 7.60
C PHE A 60 7.94 -18.54 8.23
N VAL A 61 8.59 -18.00 9.26
CA VAL A 61 8.09 -16.83 10.01
C VAL A 61 7.90 -15.59 9.13
N PRO A 62 8.87 -15.17 8.27
CA PRO A 62 8.69 -14.01 7.40
C PRO A 62 7.57 -14.20 6.37
N ILE A 63 7.33 -15.44 5.92
CA ILE A 63 6.25 -15.76 4.98
C ILE A 63 4.89 -15.56 5.67
N VAL A 64 4.72 -16.12 6.86
CA VAL A 64 3.46 -15.99 7.62
C VAL A 64 3.21 -14.53 7.98
N MET A 65 4.22 -13.80 8.45
CA MET A 65 4.09 -12.38 8.75
C MET A 65 3.68 -11.58 7.51
N GLY A 66 4.31 -11.84 6.35
CA GLY A 66 3.96 -11.17 5.12
C GLY A 66 2.53 -11.46 4.64
N VAL A 67 2.09 -12.71 4.72
CA VAL A 67 0.70 -13.08 4.37
C VAL A 67 -0.31 -12.39 5.29
N ILE A 68 -0.03 -12.35 6.59
CA ILE A 68 -0.86 -11.63 7.57
C ILE A 68 -0.89 -10.13 7.27
N GLY A 69 0.26 -9.52 6.96
CA GLY A 69 0.35 -8.11 6.60
C GLY A 69 -0.45 -7.75 5.35
N ILE A 70 -0.44 -8.61 4.32
CA ILE A 70 -1.28 -8.43 3.13
C ILE A 70 -2.77 -8.54 3.49
N ALA A 71 -3.14 -9.55 4.29
CA ALA A 71 -4.53 -9.73 4.72
C ALA A 71 -5.05 -8.53 5.52
N LEU A 72 -4.25 -8.00 6.45
CA LEU A 72 -4.58 -6.80 7.22
C LEU A 72 -4.71 -5.56 6.33
N THR A 73 -3.79 -5.39 5.39
CA THR A 73 -3.84 -4.28 4.43
C THR A 73 -5.12 -4.31 3.59
N ALA A 74 -5.48 -5.50 3.08
CA ALA A 74 -6.72 -5.69 2.32
C ALA A 74 -7.97 -5.44 3.18
N LEU A 75 -7.96 -5.90 4.44
CA LEU A 75 -9.05 -5.67 5.39
C LEU A 75 -9.26 -4.18 5.68
N LEU A 76 -8.18 -3.44 5.92
CA LEU A 76 -8.23 -1.99 6.16
C LEU A 76 -8.73 -1.23 4.93
N LEU A 77 -8.24 -1.58 3.74
CA LEU A 77 -8.72 -0.99 2.49
C LEU A 77 -10.22 -1.27 2.29
N TYR A 78 -10.65 -2.51 2.49
CA TYR A 78 -12.07 -2.87 2.40
C TYR A 78 -12.93 -2.06 3.38
N GLY A 79 -12.47 -1.92 4.63
CA GLY A 79 -13.13 -1.09 5.64
C GLY A 79 -13.24 0.38 5.22
N TYR A 80 -12.16 0.94 4.66
CA TYR A 80 -12.15 2.31 4.14
C TYR A 80 -13.14 2.52 2.99
N LEU A 81 -13.16 1.60 2.03
CA LEU A 81 -14.09 1.66 0.89
C LEU A 81 -15.54 1.60 1.36
N LYS A 82 -15.86 0.63 2.23
CA LYS A 82 -17.21 0.47 2.78
C LYS A 82 -17.68 1.69 3.57
N PHE A 83 -16.77 2.32 4.33
CA PHE A 83 -17.08 3.55 5.05
C PHE A 83 -17.34 4.71 4.08
N THR A 84 -16.51 4.84 3.05
CA THR A 84 -16.61 5.91 2.04
C THR A 84 -17.88 5.78 1.20
N ASP A 85 -18.30 4.56 0.86
CA ASP A 85 -19.55 4.29 0.12
C ASP A 85 -20.82 4.62 0.91
N HIS A 86 -20.73 4.75 2.25
CA HIS A 86 -21.88 5.05 3.12
C HIS A 86 -22.01 6.53 3.52
N LEU A 87 -21.08 7.42 3.09
CA LEU A 87 -21.26 8.85 3.30
C LEU A 87 -22.25 9.43 2.27
N PRO A 88 -23.34 10.11 2.69
CA PRO A 88 -24.16 10.87 1.76
C PRO A 88 -23.30 11.97 1.11
N PRO A 89 -23.54 12.32 -0.17
CA PRO A 89 -22.83 13.42 -0.82
C PRO A 89 -23.01 14.68 0.04
N LEU A 90 -21.90 15.36 0.36
CA LEU A 90 -21.94 16.64 1.06
C LEU A 90 -22.83 17.60 0.27
N PRO A 91 -23.74 18.36 0.92
CA PRO A 91 -24.44 19.43 0.25
C PRO A 91 -23.41 20.42 -0.30
N LEU A 92 -23.44 20.62 -1.61
CA LEU A 92 -22.64 21.64 -2.28
C LEU A 92 -23.02 23.01 -1.68
N PRO A 93 -22.04 23.89 -1.37
CA PRO A 93 -22.32 25.29 -1.08
C PRO A 93 -22.91 26.02 -2.29
#